data_AF-A0A4P9XAD7-F1
#
_entry.id   AF-A0A4P9XAD7-F1
#
_cell.length_a   1.000
_cell.length_b   1.000
_cell.length_c   1.000
_cell.angle_alpha   90.00
_cell.angle_beta   90.00
_cell.angle_gamma   90.00
#
_symmetry.space_group_name_H-M   'P 1'
#
loop_
_entity.id
_entity.type
_entity.pdbx_description
1 polymer ?
#
loop_
_entity_poly.entity_id
_entity_poly.type
_entity_poly.pdbx_seq_one_letter_code
_entity_poly.pdbx_strand_id
1 'polypeptide(L)'
;NTISELSEEIGDLPCVEEIDASSNVIIDFPRCLPAGLLRLNLAKNRLFVGSLDITGVQLASLVYLDLSENQIESLPDEFGLLQVKELRLNNNSFTSIPASVFEIATLQTLIMSHNKIRIVTSDLIRLRQLRSLDLASNLISKLPDNIGKMAALQKLIVCNNALHGMPETLGELTNLEHIDISENQQLEMLPTNLSKLRLLRRFALRNTRIQQIPDAVANWSQLEELDCRENPQMDHFPEGLVYCTKLVRLDAAGCSIKSLPDLFGNLTMMRHMDLRRNQLNSFAIPSSISRMQRLMHLYMSNNSIQVLPDEFSNLVNLLELDLSYNLIISLPEEIGQLTKLERLFLNNNKLESIPPSIKHLSNLTVLEVRANLLNKLPSEMGQLCNLRTLDLHQNRLNILPPEMWILDQLTILDLRDNPLDSPPRNVVVQG
;
A
#
# COMPACT_ATOMS: atom_id res chain seq x y z
N ASN A 1 23.95 -6.57 25.00
CA ASN A 1 22.68 -6.88 25.71
C ASN A 1 22.75 -6.73 27.23
N THR A 2 23.87 -6.28 27.82
CA THR A 2 24.00 -6.12 29.29
C THR A 2 24.60 -4.78 29.70
N ILE A 3 24.88 -3.88 28.74
CA ILE A 3 25.43 -2.55 29.05
C ILE A 3 24.32 -1.75 29.73
N SER A 4 24.57 -1.27 30.94
CA SER A 4 23.62 -0.46 31.73
C SER A 4 23.94 1.04 31.69
N GLU A 5 25.16 1.40 31.31
CA GLU A 5 25.64 2.77 31.18
C GLU A 5 26.78 2.82 30.16
N LEU A 6 26.96 3.97 29.50
CA LEU A 6 28.15 4.24 28.69
C LEU A 6 29.15 5.00 29.56
N SER A 7 30.37 4.49 29.66
CA SER A 7 31.46 5.11 30.43
C SER A 7 31.73 6.53 29.94
N GLU A 8 32.04 7.46 30.86
CA GLU A 8 32.44 8.84 30.51
C GLU A 8 33.70 8.88 29.63
N GLU A 9 34.59 7.88 29.77
CA GLU A 9 35.81 7.71 28.95
C GLU A 9 35.50 7.55 27.45
N ILE A 10 34.26 7.22 27.08
CA ILE A 10 33.87 7.16 25.66
C ILE A 10 34.02 8.52 24.97
N GLY A 11 33.92 9.62 25.73
CA GLY A 11 34.14 10.97 25.23
C GLY A 11 35.56 11.25 24.76
N ASP A 12 36.55 10.51 25.29
CA ASP A 12 37.96 10.68 24.97
C ASP A 12 38.37 10.01 23.66
N LEU A 13 37.46 9.27 23.01
CA LEU A 13 37.75 8.55 21.76
C LEU A 13 37.74 9.52 20.56
N PRO A 14 38.91 9.98 20.04
CA PRO A 14 38.96 11.15 19.17
C PRO A 14 38.51 10.87 17.73
N CYS A 15 38.46 9.60 17.32
CA CYS A 15 38.17 9.18 15.94
C CYS A 15 36.80 8.48 15.79
N VAL A 16 36.00 8.42 16.85
CA VAL A 16 34.71 7.72 16.80
C VAL A 16 33.64 8.65 16.24
N GLU A 17 33.11 8.31 15.08
CA GLU A 17 32.03 9.05 14.39
C GLU A 17 30.64 8.41 14.58
N GLU A 18 30.59 7.14 14.99
CA GLU A 18 29.36 6.39 15.18
C GLU A 18 29.44 5.50 16.43
N ILE A 19 28.39 5.56 17.25
CA ILE A 19 28.18 4.68 18.39
C ILE A 19 26.82 4.03 18.22
N ASP A 20 26.81 2.69 18.14
CA ASP A 20 25.61 1.88 18.29
C ASP A 20 25.65 1.14 19.62
N ALA A 21 24.83 1.59 20.56
CA ALA A 21 24.61 0.96 21.85
C ALA A 21 23.15 0.48 22.00
N SER A 22 22.49 0.22 20.87
CA SER A 22 21.12 -0.29 20.87
C SER A 22 21.01 -1.71 21.45
N SER A 23 19.78 -2.11 21.83
CA SER A 23 19.50 -3.45 22.36
C SER A 23 20.29 -3.80 23.62
N ASN A 24 20.40 -2.82 24.53
CA ASN A 24 21.04 -2.98 25.84
C ASN A 24 20.04 -2.69 26.97
N VAL A 25 20.55 -2.41 28.17
CA VAL A 25 19.73 -2.07 29.35
C VAL A 25 20.12 -0.70 29.88
N ILE A 26 20.55 0.20 28.99
CA ILE A 26 20.98 1.56 29.34
C ILE A 26 19.78 2.33 29.90
N ILE A 27 19.97 2.94 31.06
CA ILE A 27 18.91 3.67 31.78
C ILE A 27 19.04 5.19 31.66
N ASP A 28 20.27 5.69 31.49
CA ASP A 28 20.59 7.11 31.41
C ASP A 28 21.22 7.45 30.06
N PHE A 29 20.93 8.65 29.57
CA PHE A 29 21.59 9.15 28.36
C PHE A 29 23.06 9.50 28.69
N PRO A 30 24.00 9.29 27.75
CA PRO A 30 25.44 9.48 28.01
C PRO A 30 25.79 10.92 28.37
N ARG A 31 26.57 11.09 29.45
CA ARG A 31 27.06 12.40 29.93
C ARG A 31 28.25 12.94 29.14
N CYS A 32 28.97 12.07 28.44
CA CYS A 32 30.12 12.43 27.60
C CYS A 32 30.04 11.63 26.30
N LEU A 33 30.34 12.30 25.19
CA LEU A 33 30.38 11.70 23.85
C LEU A 33 31.57 12.26 23.08
N PRO A 34 32.13 11.49 22.14
CA PRO A 34 33.20 11.97 21.27
C PRO A 34 32.86 13.28 20.58
N ALA A 35 33.78 14.24 20.55
CA ALA A 35 33.55 15.54 19.90
C ALA A 35 33.23 15.42 18.39
N GLY A 36 33.75 14.37 17.73
CA GLY A 36 33.52 14.07 16.32
C GLY A 36 32.30 13.18 16.05
N LEU A 37 31.49 12.84 17.06
CA LEU A 37 30.40 11.89 16.90
C LEU A 37 29.31 12.45 15.98
N LEU A 38 29.00 11.73 14.91
CA LEU A 38 27.98 12.07 13.91
C LEU A 38 26.69 11.28 14.12
N ARG A 39 26.78 10.05 14.62
CA ARG A 39 25.64 9.12 14.75
C ARG A 39 25.63 8.46 16.13
N LEU A 40 24.50 8.55 16.81
CA LEU A 40 24.27 7.87 18.08
C LEU A 40 22.98 7.06 18.02
N ASN A 41 23.10 5.75 18.22
CA ASN A 41 21.97 4.83 18.31
C ASN A 41 21.87 4.26 19.73
N LEU A 42 20.82 4.66 20.45
CA LEU A 42 20.45 4.17 21.79
C LEU A 42 19.08 3.48 21.77
N ALA A 43 18.64 2.99 20.61
CA ALA A 43 17.35 2.32 20.49
C ALA A 43 17.24 1.04 21.35
N LYS A 44 16.03 0.61 21.69
CA LYS A 44 15.79 -0.66 22.41
C LYS A 44 16.57 -0.74 23.73
N ASN A 45 16.50 0.31 24.53
CA ASN A 45 17.11 0.39 25.85
C ASN A 45 16.01 0.59 26.92
N ARG A 46 16.39 1.02 28.12
CA ARG A 46 15.47 1.32 29.23
C ARG A 46 15.60 2.80 29.63
N LEU A 47 15.86 3.67 28.65
CA LEU A 47 16.10 5.08 28.92
C LEU A 47 14.88 5.70 29.60
N PHE A 48 15.11 6.27 30.79
CA PHE A 48 14.16 7.12 31.47
C PHE A 48 14.68 8.56 31.44
N VAL A 49 14.04 9.41 30.65
CA VAL A 49 14.44 10.81 30.52
C VAL A 49 13.62 11.66 31.50
N GLY A 50 13.83 11.47 32.80
CA GLY A 50 13.22 12.31 33.84
C GLY A 50 13.91 13.67 33.95
N SER A 51 15.24 13.65 34.02
CA SER A 51 16.11 14.81 33.93
C SER A 51 17.34 14.39 33.14
N LEU A 52 17.55 15.00 31.99
CA LEU A 52 18.69 14.70 31.14
C LEU A 52 19.68 15.84 31.32
N ASP A 53 20.70 15.62 32.14
CA ASP A 53 21.80 16.57 32.28
C ASP A 53 22.70 16.43 31.03
N ILE A 54 22.30 17.08 29.94
CA ILE A 54 23.17 17.29 28.78
C ILE A 54 24.03 18.55 28.93
N THR A 55 24.06 19.17 30.11
CA THR A 55 24.92 20.31 30.41
C THR A 55 26.38 19.83 30.38
N GLY A 56 27.06 20.07 29.26
CA GLY A 56 28.45 19.67 29.04
C GLY A 56 28.65 18.58 27.98
N VAL A 57 27.59 17.98 27.43
CA VAL A 57 27.73 17.02 26.32
C VAL A 57 27.98 17.80 25.03
N GLN A 58 29.14 17.62 24.40
CA GLN A 58 29.49 18.30 23.15
C GLN A 58 28.79 17.64 21.94
N LEU A 59 27.50 17.98 21.75
CA LEU A 59 26.62 17.40 20.72
C LEU A 59 26.61 18.15 19.38
N ALA A 60 27.49 19.15 19.21
CA ALA A 60 27.46 20.05 18.06
C ALA A 60 27.64 19.33 16.71
N SER A 61 28.35 18.21 16.68
CA SER A 61 28.64 17.44 15.46
C SER A 61 27.55 16.40 15.14
N LEU A 62 26.63 16.12 16.07
CA LEU A 62 25.70 15.01 15.94
C LEU A 62 24.65 15.30 14.84
N VAL A 63 24.57 14.41 13.86
CA VAL A 63 23.66 14.51 12.71
C VAL A 63 22.46 13.58 12.85
N TYR A 64 22.64 12.45 13.53
CA TYR A 64 21.64 11.40 13.69
C TYR A 64 21.55 10.97 15.16
N LEU A 65 20.33 10.94 15.68
CA LEU A 65 20.04 10.44 17.01
C LEU A 65 18.84 9.50 17.00
N ASP A 66 19.05 8.28 17.48
CA ASP A 66 18.00 7.28 17.64
C ASP A 66 17.79 6.92 19.10
N LEU A 67 16.62 7.27 19.62
CA LEU A 67 16.13 6.95 20.96
C LEU A 67 14.87 6.07 20.90
N SER A 68 14.64 5.39 19.78
CA SER A 68 13.44 4.60 19.59
C SER A 68 13.36 3.38 20.53
N GLU A 69 12.15 2.85 20.75
CA GLU A 69 11.94 1.64 21.56
C GLU A 69 12.50 1.78 22.99
N ASN A 70 12.22 2.90 23.64
CA ASN A 70 12.59 3.19 25.04
C ASN A 70 11.31 3.48 25.87
N GLN A 71 11.47 4.05 27.06
CA GLN A 71 10.36 4.40 27.97
C GLN A 71 10.26 5.92 28.18
N ILE A 72 10.59 6.69 27.14
CA ILE A 72 10.70 8.15 27.25
C ILE A 72 9.32 8.80 27.22
N GLU A 73 9.06 9.69 28.17
CA GLU A 73 7.79 10.43 28.28
C GLU A 73 7.93 11.91 27.89
N SER A 74 9.11 12.50 28.14
CA SER A 74 9.44 13.89 27.84
C SER A 74 10.91 14.02 27.43
N LEU A 75 11.26 15.15 26.83
CA LEU A 75 12.65 15.57 26.59
C LEU A 75 12.86 16.91 27.29
N PRO A 76 14.03 17.16 27.89
CA PRO A 76 14.30 18.45 28.52
C PRO A 76 14.62 19.53 27.46
N ASP A 77 14.70 20.79 27.90
CA ASP A 77 14.79 21.96 27.01
C ASP A 77 16.10 21.98 26.21
N GLU A 78 17.18 21.47 26.79
CA GLU A 78 18.51 21.48 26.21
C GLU A 78 18.59 20.62 24.93
N PHE A 79 17.65 19.69 24.70
CA PHE A 79 17.55 18.95 23.42
C PHE A 79 17.34 19.90 22.23
N GLY A 80 16.80 21.09 22.48
CA GLY A 80 16.65 22.12 21.46
C GLY A 80 17.98 22.69 20.93
N LEU A 81 19.09 22.47 21.65
CA LEU A 81 20.42 22.90 21.24
C LEU A 81 21.07 21.95 20.22
N LEU A 82 20.51 20.75 20.07
CA LEU A 82 21.01 19.76 19.11
C LEU A 82 21.00 20.32 17.68
N GLN A 83 21.94 19.84 16.87
CA GLN A 83 22.03 20.18 15.45
C GLN A 83 21.73 18.96 14.55
N VAL A 84 21.01 17.96 15.08
CA VAL A 84 20.66 16.73 14.37
C VAL A 84 19.75 17.00 13.17
N LYS A 85 19.98 16.26 12.09
CA LYS A 85 19.12 16.25 10.90
C LYS A 85 18.06 15.17 10.97
N GLU A 86 18.33 14.08 11.68
CA GLU A 86 17.39 12.97 11.86
C GLU A 86 17.28 12.62 13.35
N LEU A 87 16.04 12.63 13.85
CA LEU A 87 15.71 12.29 15.22
C LEU A 87 14.62 11.22 15.22
N ARG A 88 14.92 10.08 15.85
CA ARG A 88 13.97 8.97 16.02
C ARG A 88 13.59 8.82 17.49
N LEU A 89 12.29 8.91 17.74
CA LEU A 89 11.64 8.85 19.04
C LEU A 89 10.46 7.85 19.01
N ASN A 90 10.36 7.02 17.97
CA ASN A 90 9.25 6.08 17.83
C ASN A 90 9.27 4.98 18.91
N ASN A 91 8.12 4.37 19.19
CA ASN A 91 7.96 3.36 20.25
C ASN A 91 8.43 3.87 21.62
N ASN A 92 7.84 4.96 22.08
CA ASN A 92 8.08 5.54 23.41
C ASN A 92 6.72 5.83 24.09
N SER A 93 6.68 6.70 25.10
CA SER A 93 5.46 7.10 25.83
C SER A 93 5.13 8.58 25.72
N PHE A 94 5.62 9.28 24.68
CA PHE A 94 5.32 10.71 24.47
C PHE A 94 3.82 10.96 24.32
N THR A 95 3.28 11.93 25.07
CA THR A 95 1.87 12.37 24.98
C THR A 95 1.68 13.63 24.13
N SER A 96 2.76 14.32 23.82
CA SER A 96 2.87 15.45 22.90
C SER A 96 4.25 15.45 22.24
N ILE A 97 4.43 16.22 21.17
CA ILE A 97 5.77 16.53 20.66
C ILE A 97 6.45 17.46 21.69
N PRO A 98 7.63 17.12 22.25
CA PRO A 98 8.31 17.96 23.23
C PRO A 98 8.69 19.34 22.66
N ALA A 99 8.62 20.39 23.48
CA ALA A 99 8.90 21.76 23.04
C ALA A 99 10.33 21.93 22.50
N SER A 100 11.30 21.25 23.13
CA SER A 100 12.70 21.24 22.70
C SER A 100 12.89 20.73 21.27
N VAL A 101 12.06 19.81 20.78
CA VAL A 101 12.15 19.35 19.39
C VAL A 101 11.94 20.50 18.41
N PHE A 102 11.05 21.45 18.71
CA PHE A 102 10.74 22.58 17.81
C PHE A 102 11.90 23.58 17.66
N GLU A 103 12.88 23.54 18.54
CA GLU A 103 14.05 24.43 18.54
C GLU A 103 15.23 23.86 17.71
N ILE A 104 15.16 22.58 17.30
CA ILE A 104 16.18 21.92 16.47
C ILE A 104 16.06 22.40 15.01
N ALA A 105 16.65 23.56 14.71
CA ALA A 105 16.49 24.26 13.43
C ALA A 105 17.01 23.50 12.20
N THR A 106 17.90 22.52 12.39
CA THR A 106 18.49 21.69 11.32
C THR A 106 17.70 20.42 11.02
N LEU A 107 16.65 20.12 11.78
CA LEU A 107 15.92 18.86 11.69
C LEU A 107 15.24 18.70 10.32
N GLN A 108 15.50 17.57 9.67
CA GLN A 108 14.98 17.21 8.36
C GLN A 108 14.04 16.00 8.43
N THR A 109 14.30 15.08 9.35
CA THR A 109 13.47 13.89 9.57
C THR A 109 13.15 13.75 11.05
N LEU A 110 11.86 13.69 11.35
CA LEU A 110 11.35 13.42 12.69
C LEU A 110 10.45 12.18 12.64
N ILE A 111 10.81 11.15 13.41
CA ILE A 111 10.03 9.92 13.54
C ILE A 111 9.55 9.80 14.98
N MET A 112 8.24 9.92 15.20
CA MET A 112 7.60 9.77 16.51
C MET A 112 6.43 8.79 16.47
N SER A 113 6.45 7.83 15.55
CA SER A 113 5.41 6.83 15.44
C SER A 113 5.33 5.92 16.67
N HIS A 114 4.17 5.28 16.91
CA HIS A 114 3.97 4.39 18.06
C HIS A 114 4.23 5.09 19.41
N ASN A 115 3.55 6.21 19.63
CA ASN A 115 3.56 6.96 20.89
C ASN A 115 2.10 7.18 21.36
N LYS A 116 1.88 8.11 22.28
CA LYS A 116 0.56 8.47 22.83
C LYS A 116 0.19 9.92 22.49
N ILE A 117 0.75 10.48 21.40
CA ILE A 117 0.59 11.89 21.04
C ILE A 117 -0.88 12.17 20.71
N ARG A 118 -1.47 13.15 21.40
CA ARG A 118 -2.88 13.56 21.17
C ARG A 118 -3.00 14.86 20.38
N ILE A 119 -2.09 15.79 20.62
CA ILE A 119 -2.14 17.15 20.08
C ILE A 119 -0.83 17.44 19.35
N VAL A 120 -0.95 17.90 18.11
CA VAL A 120 0.16 18.46 17.34
C VAL A 120 -0.04 19.98 17.33
N THR A 121 0.84 20.70 18.03
CA THR A 121 0.71 22.15 18.21
C THR A 121 1.15 22.91 16.96
N SER A 122 0.72 24.18 16.89
CA SER A 122 1.10 25.12 15.83
C SER A 122 2.61 25.41 15.78
N ASP A 123 3.37 25.11 16.85
CA ASP A 123 4.82 25.29 16.90
C ASP A 123 5.59 24.38 15.95
N LEU A 124 4.94 23.34 15.41
CA LEU A 124 5.50 22.47 14.38
C LEU A 124 6.07 23.26 13.18
N ILE A 125 5.51 24.44 12.88
CA ILE A 125 5.99 25.30 11.78
C ILE A 125 7.40 25.88 12.01
N ARG A 126 7.94 25.81 13.24
CA ARG A 126 9.30 26.25 13.55
C ARG A 126 10.35 25.37 12.87
N LEU A 127 10.01 24.12 12.58
CA LEU A 127 10.87 23.14 11.89
C LEU A 127 10.95 23.41 10.38
N ARG A 128 11.58 24.52 9.99
CA ARG A 128 11.59 25.02 8.61
C ARG A 128 12.32 24.12 7.60
N GLN A 129 13.21 23.25 8.07
CA GLN A 129 13.95 22.30 7.22
C GLN A 129 13.31 20.90 7.18
N LEU A 130 12.20 20.67 7.89
CA LEU A 130 11.61 19.35 8.01
C LEU A 130 11.06 18.87 6.67
N ARG A 131 11.60 17.75 6.20
CA ARG A 131 11.23 17.09 4.94
C ARG A 131 10.37 15.86 5.18
N SER A 132 10.59 15.16 6.29
CA SER A 132 9.84 13.96 6.64
C SER A 132 9.34 14.02 8.07
N LEU A 133 8.03 13.89 8.23
CA LEU A 133 7.36 13.80 9.52
C LEU A 133 6.56 12.50 9.59
N ASP A 134 6.95 11.63 10.52
CA ASP A 134 6.22 10.38 10.81
C ASP A 134 5.63 10.44 12.23
N LEU A 135 4.30 10.48 12.28
CA LEU A 135 3.46 10.47 13.48
C LEU A 135 2.51 9.27 13.49
N ALA A 136 2.82 8.20 12.74
CA ALA A 136 1.95 7.03 12.65
C ALA A 136 1.67 6.39 14.02
N SER A 137 0.55 5.69 14.18
CA SER A 137 0.25 4.93 15.40
C SER A 137 0.31 5.80 16.67
N ASN A 138 -0.46 6.88 16.68
CA ASN A 138 -0.62 7.80 17.81
C ASN A 138 -2.11 8.00 18.12
N LEU A 139 -2.47 9.01 18.91
CA LEU A 139 -3.84 9.35 19.30
C LEU A 139 -4.26 10.73 18.76
N ILE A 140 -3.67 11.16 17.64
CA ILE A 140 -3.85 12.51 17.10
C ILE A 140 -5.26 12.65 16.53
N SER A 141 -6.00 13.64 17.00
CA SER A 141 -7.36 13.91 16.52
C SER A 141 -7.44 14.99 15.44
N LYS A 142 -6.48 15.93 15.40
CA LYS A 142 -6.42 17.01 14.42
C LYS A 142 -4.97 17.43 14.14
N LEU A 143 -4.67 17.78 12.90
CA LEU A 143 -3.44 18.46 12.51
C LEU A 143 -3.58 19.99 12.67
N PRO A 144 -2.49 20.73 12.92
CA PRO A 144 -2.56 22.17 13.15
C PRO A 144 -2.97 22.91 11.87
N ASP A 145 -3.80 23.95 12.01
CA ASP A 145 -4.39 24.70 10.88
C ASP A 145 -3.34 25.46 10.05
N ASN A 146 -2.12 25.62 10.55
CA ASN A 146 -1.01 26.30 9.88
C ASN A 146 0.02 25.32 9.27
N ILE A 147 -0.27 24.02 9.19
CA ILE A 147 0.65 23.01 8.65
C ILE A 147 1.13 23.36 7.23
N GLY A 148 0.30 24.03 6.43
CA GLY A 148 0.66 24.52 5.09
C GLY A 148 1.91 25.41 5.01
N LYS A 149 2.35 26.00 6.13
CA LYS A 149 3.57 26.82 6.19
C LYS A 149 4.87 26.01 6.18
N MET A 150 4.81 24.68 6.33
CA MET A 150 5.96 23.80 6.33
C MET A 150 6.46 23.51 4.91
N ALA A 151 6.97 24.56 4.23
CA ALA A 151 7.28 24.53 2.80
C ALA A 151 8.33 23.48 2.38
N ALA A 152 9.16 22.97 3.30
CA ALA A 152 10.15 21.93 3.01
C ALA A 152 9.58 20.50 3.08
N LEU A 153 8.35 20.32 3.57
CA LEU A 153 7.80 19.00 3.86
C LEU A 153 7.51 18.24 2.57
N GLN A 154 8.12 17.06 2.45
CA GLN A 154 7.98 16.13 1.32
C GLN A 154 7.19 14.88 1.69
N LYS A 155 7.26 14.47 2.96
CA LYS A 155 6.66 13.24 3.47
C LYS A 155 5.90 13.49 4.76
N LEU A 156 4.61 13.17 4.77
CA LEU A 156 3.76 13.24 5.96
C LEU A 156 3.08 11.88 6.18
N ILE A 157 3.48 11.18 7.24
CA ILE A 157 2.84 9.93 7.67
C ILE A 157 2.10 10.21 8.97
N VAL A 158 0.78 10.06 8.93
CA VAL A 158 -0.13 10.23 10.09
C VAL A 158 -1.14 9.09 10.16
N CYS A 159 -0.79 7.92 9.59
CA CYS A 159 -1.64 6.76 9.59
C CYS A 159 -1.84 6.17 11.00
N ASN A 160 -2.91 5.40 11.19
CA ASN A 160 -3.27 4.78 12.48
C ASN A 160 -3.38 5.83 13.61
N ASN A 161 -4.28 6.78 13.45
CA ASN A 161 -4.56 7.86 14.39
C ASN A 161 -6.09 8.03 14.55
N ALA A 162 -6.52 9.09 15.22
CA ALA A 162 -7.94 9.42 15.45
C ALA A 162 -8.37 10.68 14.68
N LEU A 163 -7.79 10.94 13.50
CA LEU A 163 -8.12 12.13 12.72
C LEU A 163 -9.60 12.11 12.32
N HIS A 164 -10.31 13.19 12.63
CA HIS A 164 -11.70 13.40 12.20
C HIS A 164 -11.82 14.46 11.09
N GLY A 165 -10.73 15.18 10.79
CA GLY A 165 -10.66 16.17 9.74
C GLY A 165 -9.23 16.57 9.40
N MET A 166 -9.04 17.15 8.22
CA MET A 166 -7.75 17.65 7.73
C MET A 166 -7.85 19.16 7.47
N PRO A 167 -6.81 19.95 7.78
CA PRO A 167 -6.83 21.39 7.56
C PRO A 167 -6.75 21.73 6.06
N GLU A 168 -7.47 22.78 5.63
CA GLU A 168 -7.44 23.26 4.24
C GLU A 168 -6.05 23.72 3.78
N THR A 169 -5.24 24.25 4.71
CA THR A 169 -3.85 24.68 4.44
C THR A 169 -2.92 23.53 4.06
N LEU A 170 -3.33 22.27 4.25
CA LEU A 170 -2.55 21.12 3.81
C LEU A 170 -2.26 21.17 2.29
N GLY A 171 -3.16 21.75 1.50
CA GLY A 171 -2.96 21.97 0.06
C GLY A 171 -1.86 22.99 -0.29
N GLU A 172 -1.33 23.72 0.70
CA GLU A 172 -0.23 24.68 0.51
C GLU A 172 1.16 24.02 0.59
N LEU A 173 1.23 22.75 0.98
CA LEU A 173 2.46 21.95 1.01
C LEU A 173 2.92 21.56 -0.40
N THR A 174 3.34 22.52 -1.21
CA THR A 174 3.62 22.33 -2.64
C THR A 174 4.76 21.36 -2.95
N ASN A 175 5.63 21.06 -1.97
CA ASN A 175 6.71 20.07 -2.06
C ASN A 175 6.31 18.67 -1.56
N LEU A 176 5.06 18.45 -1.13
CA LEU A 176 4.62 17.18 -0.60
C LEU A 176 4.55 16.12 -1.72
N GLU A 177 5.33 15.05 -1.55
CA GLU A 177 5.43 13.92 -2.47
C GLU A 177 4.69 12.69 -1.95
N HIS A 178 4.64 12.51 -0.63
CA HIS A 178 3.99 11.37 0.00
C HIS A 178 3.13 11.78 1.19
N ILE A 179 1.89 11.31 1.17
CA ILE A 179 0.97 11.44 2.29
C ILE A 179 0.33 10.08 2.59
N ASP A 180 0.39 9.69 3.86
CA ASP A 180 -0.29 8.49 4.38
C ASP A 180 -1.17 8.87 5.57
N ILE A 181 -2.48 8.81 5.35
CA ILE A 181 -3.53 9.06 6.34
C ILE A 181 -4.32 7.78 6.64
N SER A 182 -3.81 6.62 6.25
CA SER A 182 -4.51 5.33 6.39
C SER A 182 -4.90 5.05 7.85
N GLU A 183 -5.88 4.20 8.09
CA GLU A 183 -6.30 3.78 9.44
C GLU A 183 -6.75 4.95 10.34
N ASN A 184 -7.29 6.03 9.74
CA ASN A 184 -7.99 7.10 10.44
C ASN A 184 -9.50 6.92 10.28
N GLN A 185 -10.06 6.01 11.08
CA GLN A 185 -11.45 5.54 10.94
C GLN A 185 -12.53 6.57 11.33
N GLN A 186 -12.14 7.78 11.70
CA GLN A 186 -13.05 8.91 11.96
C GLN A 186 -13.00 9.97 10.86
N LEU A 187 -12.10 9.82 9.87
CA LEU A 187 -11.90 10.81 8.83
C LEU A 187 -12.90 10.60 7.70
N GLU A 188 -13.84 11.53 7.56
CA GLU A 188 -14.97 11.40 6.62
C GLU A 188 -14.79 12.19 5.31
N MET A 189 -13.96 13.24 5.32
CA MET A 189 -13.77 14.12 4.18
C MET A 189 -12.31 14.56 4.02
N LEU A 190 -11.94 14.80 2.77
CA LEU A 190 -10.68 15.45 2.39
C LEU A 190 -10.89 16.94 2.13
N PRO A 191 -9.91 17.80 2.41
CA PRO A 191 -10.00 19.22 2.14
C PRO A 191 -9.91 19.47 0.64
N THR A 192 -10.67 20.45 0.14
CA THR A 192 -10.77 20.71 -1.31
C THR A 192 -9.43 21.18 -1.90
N ASN A 193 -8.65 21.92 -1.09
CA ASN A 193 -7.33 22.40 -1.49
C ASN A 193 -6.27 21.29 -1.61
N LEU A 194 -6.54 20.06 -1.17
CA LEU A 194 -5.62 18.92 -1.36
C LEU A 194 -5.28 18.68 -2.85
N SER A 195 -6.20 19.08 -3.74
CA SER A 195 -5.98 19.10 -5.18
C SER A 195 -4.76 19.93 -5.61
N LYS A 196 -4.27 20.90 -4.82
CA LYS A 196 -3.13 21.76 -5.18
C LYS A 196 -1.75 21.08 -5.09
N LEU A 197 -1.68 19.87 -4.53
CA LEU A 197 -0.43 19.12 -4.34
C LEU A 197 0.13 18.56 -5.66
N ARG A 198 0.86 19.39 -6.41
CA ARG A 198 1.33 19.04 -7.77
C ARG A 198 2.47 18.03 -7.80
N LEU A 199 3.24 17.92 -6.73
CA LEU A 199 4.36 16.98 -6.61
C LEU A 199 3.96 15.66 -5.92
N LEU A 200 2.68 15.47 -5.60
CA LEU A 200 2.21 14.27 -4.93
C LEU A 200 2.43 13.03 -5.82
N ARG A 201 3.22 12.08 -5.33
CA ARG A 201 3.55 10.81 -5.99
C ARG A 201 2.83 9.63 -5.38
N ARG A 202 2.60 9.65 -4.06
CA ARG A 202 1.91 8.56 -3.36
C ARG A 202 0.92 9.08 -2.34
N PHE A 203 -0.33 8.66 -2.48
CA PHE A 203 -1.40 8.95 -1.53
C PHE A 203 -2.00 7.65 -1.00
N ALA A 204 -1.84 7.41 0.30
CA ALA A 204 -2.49 6.31 1.01
C ALA A 204 -3.55 6.86 1.97
N LEU A 205 -4.78 6.37 1.80
CA LEU A 205 -5.97 6.70 2.58
C LEU A 205 -6.78 5.43 2.90
N ARG A 206 -6.09 4.30 3.07
CA ARG A 206 -6.71 3.00 3.36
C ARG A 206 -7.50 3.05 4.67
N ASN A 207 -8.65 2.38 4.74
CA ASN A 207 -9.42 2.18 5.97
C ASN A 207 -9.72 3.49 6.71
N THR A 208 -10.26 4.46 5.97
CA THR A 208 -10.84 5.68 6.51
C THR A 208 -12.36 5.64 6.34
N ARG A 209 -13.06 6.76 6.55
CA ARG A 209 -14.48 6.90 6.21
C ARG A 209 -14.71 7.89 5.07
N ILE A 210 -13.66 8.14 4.27
CA ILE A 210 -13.72 9.10 3.17
C ILE A 210 -14.77 8.64 2.17
N GLN A 211 -15.73 9.54 1.91
CA GLN A 211 -16.81 9.30 0.95
C GLN A 211 -16.36 9.58 -0.49
N GLN A 212 -15.49 10.57 -0.68
CA GLN A 212 -15.03 10.95 -2.01
C GLN A 212 -13.64 11.57 -1.96
N ILE A 213 -12.87 11.31 -3.02
CA ILE A 213 -11.69 12.10 -3.36
C ILE A 213 -12.18 13.37 -4.09
N PRO A 214 -11.61 14.57 -3.82
CA PRO A 214 -12.06 15.81 -4.46
C PRO A 214 -11.99 15.77 -6.01
N ASP A 215 -12.90 16.44 -6.72
CA ASP A 215 -12.91 16.41 -8.19
C ASP A 215 -11.69 17.07 -8.85
N ALA A 216 -11.12 18.09 -8.20
CA ALA A 216 -10.00 18.88 -8.72
C ALA A 216 -8.65 18.14 -8.72
N VAL A 217 -8.62 16.81 -8.52
CA VAL A 217 -7.41 15.98 -8.48
C VAL A 217 -6.67 15.85 -9.81
N ALA A 218 -7.18 16.46 -10.88
CA ALA A 218 -6.47 16.60 -12.16
C ALA A 218 -5.06 17.21 -12.02
N ASN A 219 -4.83 17.97 -10.94
CA ASN A 219 -3.54 18.58 -10.61
C ASN A 219 -2.50 17.61 -10.02
N TRP A 220 -2.88 16.40 -9.61
CA TRP A 220 -1.97 15.36 -9.11
C TRP A 220 -1.21 14.68 -10.27
N SER A 221 -0.63 15.49 -11.16
CA SER A 221 0.05 15.05 -12.40
C SER A 221 1.27 14.14 -12.16
N GLN A 222 1.81 14.12 -10.94
CA GLN A 222 2.93 13.28 -10.55
C GLN A 222 2.52 11.99 -9.82
N LEU A 223 1.21 11.76 -9.62
CA LEU A 223 0.73 10.63 -8.83
C LEU A 223 1.07 9.30 -9.51
N GLU A 224 1.75 8.44 -8.77
CA GLU A 224 2.21 7.11 -9.19
C GLU A 224 1.45 6.01 -8.45
N GLU A 225 1.05 6.24 -7.19
CA GLU A 225 0.33 5.27 -6.38
C GLU A 225 -0.82 5.94 -5.60
N LEU A 226 -2.01 5.34 -5.73
CA LEU A 226 -3.19 5.66 -4.95
C LEU A 226 -3.70 4.40 -4.24
N ASP A 227 -3.64 4.40 -2.91
CA ASP A 227 -4.23 3.34 -2.07
C ASP A 227 -5.43 3.90 -1.31
N CYS A 228 -6.62 3.56 -1.78
CA CYS A 228 -7.89 3.96 -1.19
C CYS A 228 -8.70 2.75 -0.71
N ARG A 229 -8.07 1.61 -0.46
CA ARG A 229 -8.78 0.39 -0.07
C ARG A 229 -9.52 0.52 1.26
N GLU A 230 -10.52 -0.34 1.47
CA GLU A 230 -11.33 -0.43 2.68
C GLU A 230 -11.99 0.92 3.05
N ASN A 231 -12.43 1.68 2.05
CA ASN A 231 -13.29 2.86 2.23
C ASN A 231 -14.71 2.54 1.74
N PRO A 232 -15.53 1.82 2.52
CA PRO A 232 -16.82 1.32 2.06
C PRO A 232 -17.84 2.42 1.74
N GLN A 233 -17.62 3.66 2.16
CA GLN A 233 -18.45 4.81 1.83
C GLN A 233 -18.18 5.36 0.42
N MET A 234 -17.02 5.05 -0.15
CA MET A 234 -16.60 5.59 -1.45
C MET A 234 -17.24 4.80 -2.59
N ASP A 235 -18.12 5.43 -3.38
CA ASP A 235 -18.89 4.75 -4.42
C ASP A 235 -18.56 5.16 -5.87
N HIS A 236 -17.69 6.16 -6.05
CA HIS A 236 -17.17 6.55 -7.35
C HIS A 236 -15.74 7.10 -7.26
N PHE A 237 -15.02 7.07 -8.38
CA PHE A 237 -13.81 7.88 -8.54
C PHE A 237 -14.17 9.28 -9.06
N PRO A 238 -13.40 10.33 -8.71
CA PRO A 238 -13.57 11.64 -9.32
C PRO A 238 -13.19 11.62 -10.80
N GLU A 239 -13.93 12.34 -11.64
CA GLU A 239 -13.66 12.47 -13.08
C GLU A 239 -12.24 12.98 -13.36
N GLY A 240 -11.71 13.83 -12.48
CA GLY A 240 -10.35 14.36 -12.58
C GLY A 240 -9.24 13.31 -12.45
N LEU A 241 -9.53 12.10 -11.93
CA LEU A 241 -8.53 11.05 -11.75
C LEU A 241 -7.90 10.63 -13.09
N VAL A 242 -8.65 10.72 -14.19
CA VAL A 242 -8.20 10.33 -15.54
C VAL A 242 -7.01 11.15 -16.06
N TYR A 243 -6.71 12.30 -15.43
CA TYR A 243 -5.56 13.14 -15.77
C TYR A 243 -4.28 12.76 -15.02
N CYS A 244 -4.36 11.83 -14.05
CA CYS A 244 -3.21 11.28 -13.32
C CYS A 244 -2.45 10.27 -14.18
N THR A 245 -1.98 10.69 -15.35
CA THR A 245 -1.41 9.81 -16.39
C THR A 245 -0.14 9.08 -15.98
N LYS A 246 0.51 9.47 -14.87
CA LYS A 246 1.66 8.77 -14.28
C LYS A 246 1.27 7.62 -13.33
N LEU A 247 -0.02 7.42 -13.05
CA LEU A 247 -0.47 6.43 -12.09
C LEU A 247 -0.07 5.02 -12.54
N VAL A 248 0.70 4.33 -11.69
CA VAL A 248 1.24 2.98 -11.93
C VAL A 248 0.47 1.93 -11.12
N ARG A 249 0.02 2.30 -9.92
CA ARG A 249 -0.71 1.42 -9.01
C ARG A 249 -1.97 2.12 -8.48
N LEU A 250 -3.11 1.46 -8.66
CA LEU A 250 -4.37 1.83 -8.03
C LEU A 250 -4.87 0.65 -7.18
N ASP A 251 -5.09 0.91 -5.90
CA ASP A 251 -5.67 -0.06 -4.97
C ASP A 251 -6.94 0.55 -4.38
N ALA A 252 -8.09 0.01 -4.76
CA ALA A 252 -9.42 0.45 -4.34
C ALA A 252 -10.25 -0.75 -3.88
N ALA A 253 -9.60 -1.79 -3.36
CA ALA A 253 -10.27 -2.98 -2.88
C ALA A 253 -11.16 -2.68 -1.66
N GLY A 254 -12.35 -3.24 -1.57
CA GLY A 254 -13.22 -3.06 -0.40
C GLY A 254 -13.84 -1.66 -0.29
N CYS A 255 -14.00 -0.96 -1.41
CA CYS A 255 -14.81 0.24 -1.52
C CYS A 255 -16.24 -0.13 -1.97
N SER A 256 -17.08 0.85 -2.27
CA SER A 256 -18.42 0.67 -2.84
C SER A 256 -18.50 1.13 -4.29
N ILE A 257 -17.39 1.09 -5.04
CA ILE A 257 -17.30 1.66 -6.39
C ILE A 257 -18.31 0.99 -7.33
N LYS A 258 -19.19 1.79 -7.93
CA LYS A 258 -20.26 1.33 -8.83
C LYS A 258 -19.88 1.40 -10.30
N SER A 259 -19.05 2.38 -10.68
CA SER A 259 -18.61 2.63 -12.06
C SER A 259 -17.24 3.27 -12.13
N LEU A 260 -16.53 3.01 -13.22
CA LEU A 260 -15.29 3.72 -13.58
C LEU A 260 -15.63 4.87 -14.55
N PRO A 261 -14.96 6.04 -14.45
CA PRO A 261 -15.12 7.16 -15.38
C PRO A 261 -14.92 6.78 -16.87
N ASP A 262 -15.63 7.41 -17.81
CA ASP A 262 -15.60 7.02 -19.24
C ASP A 262 -14.19 6.99 -19.84
N LEU A 263 -13.32 7.92 -19.42
CA LEU A 263 -11.94 8.06 -19.89
C LEU A 263 -10.92 7.38 -18.97
N PHE A 264 -11.33 6.43 -18.13
CA PHE A 264 -10.44 5.75 -17.17
C PHE A 264 -9.20 5.17 -17.85
N GLY A 265 -9.34 4.67 -19.08
CA GLY A 265 -8.24 4.17 -19.92
C GLY A 265 -7.08 5.12 -20.18
N ASN A 266 -7.25 6.43 -19.93
CA ASN A 266 -6.18 7.42 -20.07
C ASN A 266 -5.03 7.23 -19.05
N LEU A 267 -5.22 6.40 -18.02
CA LEU A 267 -4.18 5.97 -17.08
C LEU A 267 -3.21 4.97 -17.74
N THR A 268 -2.56 5.40 -18.82
CA THR A 268 -1.74 4.54 -19.70
C THR A 268 -0.48 3.96 -19.05
N MET A 269 -0.06 4.50 -17.90
CA MET A 269 1.07 3.99 -17.11
C MET A 269 0.67 2.88 -16.12
N MET A 270 -0.62 2.59 -15.98
CA MET A 270 -1.15 1.64 -15.02
C MET A 270 -0.55 0.24 -15.25
N ARG A 271 -0.04 -0.37 -14.18
CA ARG A 271 0.50 -1.75 -14.17
C ARG A 271 -0.26 -2.67 -13.23
N HIS A 272 -0.80 -2.11 -12.14
CA HIS A 272 -1.51 -2.86 -11.12
C HIS A 272 -2.80 -2.14 -10.75
N MET A 273 -3.92 -2.83 -10.88
CA MET A 273 -5.23 -2.33 -10.54
C MET A 273 -5.97 -3.36 -9.69
N ASP A 274 -6.29 -2.98 -8.45
CA ASP A 274 -7.08 -3.77 -7.53
C ASP A 274 -8.43 -3.10 -7.26
N LEU A 275 -9.48 -3.73 -7.77
CA LEU A 275 -10.88 -3.32 -7.66
C LEU A 275 -11.71 -4.40 -6.96
N ARG A 276 -11.09 -5.29 -6.19
CA ARG A 276 -11.80 -6.38 -5.51
C ARG A 276 -12.82 -5.86 -4.51
N ARG A 277 -13.87 -6.62 -4.22
CA ARG A 277 -14.88 -6.28 -3.19
C ARG A 277 -15.48 -4.88 -3.42
N ASN A 278 -16.01 -4.64 -4.63
CA ASN A 278 -16.72 -3.41 -5.02
C ASN A 278 -18.12 -3.75 -5.56
N GLN A 279 -18.80 -2.79 -6.19
CA GLN A 279 -20.15 -2.94 -6.76
C GLN A 279 -20.16 -2.85 -8.29
N LEU A 280 -19.03 -3.19 -8.94
CA LEU A 280 -18.90 -3.10 -10.40
C LEU A 280 -19.79 -4.15 -11.08
N ASN A 281 -20.55 -3.72 -12.09
CA ASN A 281 -21.31 -4.58 -12.99
C ASN A 281 -20.73 -4.53 -14.42
N SER A 282 -21.32 -5.23 -15.38
CA SER A 282 -20.80 -5.28 -16.76
C SER A 282 -20.75 -3.91 -17.46
N PHE A 283 -21.67 -3.00 -17.14
CA PHE A 283 -21.73 -1.64 -17.72
C PHE A 283 -20.85 -0.63 -16.97
N ALA A 284 -20.28 -1.05 -15.83
CA ALA A 284 -19.43 -0.20 -14.99
C ALA A 284 -18.01 -0.01 -15.55
N ILE A 285 -17.65 -0.78 -16.58
CA ILE A 285 -16.29 -0.82 -17.14
C ILE A 285 -16.31 -0.15 -18.52
N PRO A 286 -15.64 0.99 -18.71
CA PRO A 286 -15.67 1.75 -19.96
C PRO A 286 -14.81 1.08 -21.05
N SER A 287 -15.21 1.23 -22.31
CA SER A 287 -14.43 0.75 -23.47
C SER A 287 -13.03 1.35 -23.55
N SER A 288 -12.81 2.52 -22.93
CA SER A 288 -11.50 3.14 -22.83
C SER A 288 -10.47 2.26 -22.12
N ILE A 289 -10.88 1.28 -21.29
CA ILE A 289 -9.96 0.38 -20.59
C ILE A 289 -8.97 -0.32 -21.54
N SER A 290 -9.38 -0.55 -22.79
CA SER A 290 -8.51 -1.03 -23.88
C SER A 290 -7.23 -0.23 -24.08
N ARG A 291 -7.15 1.03 -23.64
CA ARG A 291 -5.96 1.89 -23.74
C ARG A 291 -4.89 1.57 -22.70
N MET A 292 -5.19 0.80 -21.65
CA MET A 292 -4.25 0.46 -20.57
C MET A 292 -3.25 -0.64 -20.97
N GLN A 293 -2.48 -0.38 -22.02
CA GLN A 293 -1.57 -1.33 -22.66
C GLN A 293 -0.39 -1.77 -21.76
N ARG A 294 -0.23 -1.19 -20.57
CA ARG A 294 0.82 -1.56 -19.59
C ARG A 294 0.29 -2.36 -18.40
N LEU A 295 -1.01 -2.61 -18.35
CA LEU A 295 -1.64 -3.31 -17.24
C LEU A 295 -1.14 -4.77 -17.19
N MET A 296 -0.63 -5.18 -16.03
CA MET A 296 -0.06 -6.51 -15.81
C MET A 296 -0.89 -7.32 -14.83
N HIS A 297 -1.46 -6.68 -13.82
CA HIS A 297 -2.27 -7.34 -12.80
C HIS A 297 -3.60 -6.60 -12.65
N LEU A 298 -4.70 -7.33 -12.84
CA LEU A 298 -6.05 -6.81 -12.70
C LEU A 298 -6.85 -7.73 -11.78
N TYR A 299 -7.25 -7.19 -10.63
CA TYR A 299 -8.06 -7.90 -9.65
C TYR A 299 -9.43 -7.27 -9.56
N MET A 300 -10.46 -8.03 -9.89
CA MET A 300 -11.87 -7.60 -9.90
C MET A 300 -12.77 -8.62 -9.19
N SER A 301 -12.21 -9.47 -8.33
CA SER A 301 -12.99 -10.45 -7.59
C SER A 301 -13.96 -9.83 -6.58
N ASN A 302 -15.04 -10.54 -6.24
CA ASN A 302 -16.12 -10.04 -5.37
C ASN A 302 -16.77 -8.75 -5.93
N ASN A 303 -17.30 -8.81 -7.15
CA ASN A 303 -18.09 -7.76 -7.78
C ASN A 303 -19.41 -8.37 -8.32
N SER A 304 -20.13 -7.64 -9.18
CA SER A 304 -21.39 -8.07 -9.81
C SER A 304 -21.29 -8.15 -11.34
N ILE A 305 -20.12 -8.50 -11.88
CA ILE A 305 -19.87 -8.58 -13.32
C ILE A 305 -20.55 -9.83 -13.88
N GLN A 306 -21.38 -9.67 -14.91
CA GLN A 306 -22.06 -10.78 -15.59
C GLN A 306 -21.44 -11.11 -16.95
N VAL A 307 -20.91 -10.09 -17.62
CA VAL A 307 -20.32 -10.16 -18.96
C VAL A 307 -19.06 -9.31 -18.94
N LEU A 308 -17.97 -9.86 -19.46
CA LEU A 308 -16.74 -9.12 -19.69
C LEU A 308 -16.88 -8.36 -21.03
N PRO A 309 -16.54 -7.06 -21.09
CA PRO A 309 -16.55 -6.34 -22.36
C PRO A 309 -15.41 -6.82 -23.27
N ASP A 310 -15.67 -6.87 -24.58
CA ASP A 310 -14.72 -7.34 -25.59
C ASP A 310 -13.39 -6.57 -25.54
N GLU A 311 -13.43 -5.31 -25.11
CA GLU A 311 -12.26 -4.44 -24.95
C GLU A 311 -11.19 -4.99 -24.00
N PHE A 312 -11.53 -5.91 -23.07
CA PHE A 312 -10.56 -6.58 -22.19
C PHE A 312 -9.49 -7.34 -22.96
N SER A 313 -9.84 -7.86 -24.14
CA SER A 313 -8.91 -8.58 -25.01
C SER A 313 -7.71 -7.73 -25.45
N ASN A 314 -7.85 -6.40 -25.44
CA ASN A 314 -6.76 -5.48 -25.76
C ASN A 314 -5.72 -5.33 -24.64
N LEU A 315 -5.95 -5.89 -23.45
CA LEU A 315 -5.03 -5.83 -22.32
C LEU A 315 -3.91 -6.88 -22.45
N VAL A 316 -3.25 -6.91 -23.62
CA VAL A 316 -2.32 -7.96 -24.08
C VAL A 316 -1.06 -8.16 -23.22
N ASN A 317 -0.82 -7.27 -22.25
CA ASN A 317 0.27 -7.37 -21.29
C ASN A 317 -0.14 -7.91 -19.91
N LEU A 318 -1.40 -8.32 -19.73
CA LEU A 318 -1.85 -8.96 -18.50
C LEU A 318 -1.11 -10.27 -18.25
N LEU A 319 -0.65 -10.43 -17.02
CA LEU A 319 -0.02 -11.63 -16.46
C LEU A 319 -0.99 -12.33 -15.50
N GLU A 320 -1.76 -11.56 -14.73
CA GLU A 320 -2.72 -12.07 -13.76
C GLU A 320 -4.07 -11.36 -13.86
N LEU A 321 -5.13 -12.16 -13.95
CA LEU A 321 -6.51 -11.70 -13.98
C LEU A 321 -7.33 -12.49 -12.95
N ASP A 322 -7.83 -11.79 -11.93
CA ASP A 322 -8.75 -12.37 -10.93
C ASP A 322 -10.16 -11.81 -11.10
N LEU A 323 -11.07 -12.67 -11.51
CA LEU A 323 -12.50 -12.42 -11.71
C LEU A 323 -13.37 -13.29 -10.80
N SER A 324 -12.78 -13.89 -9.76
CA SER A 324 -13.48 -14.79 -8.85
C SER A 324 -14.65 -14.11 -8.14
N TYR A 325 -15.66 -14.85 -7.70
CA TYR A 325 -16.81 -14.32 -6.97
C TYR A 325 -17.51 -13.17 -7.71
N ASN A 326 -17.83 -13.40 -8.98
CA ASN A 326 -18.68 -12.55 -9.80
C ASN A 326 -19.92 -13.35 -10.26
N LEU A 327 -20.62 -12.84 -11.27
CA LEU A 327 -21.79 -13.47 -11.86
C LEU A 327 -21.56 -13.85 -13.34
N ILE A 328 -20.29 -14.09 -13.73
CA ILE A 328 -19.91 -14.26 -15.12
C ILE A 328 -20.52 -15.55 -15.68
N ILE A 329 -21.26 -15.44 -16.77
CA ILE A 329 -21.98 -16.57 -17.42
C ILE A 329 -21.14 -17.22 -18.52
N SER A 330 -20.35 -16.40 -19.23
CA SER A 330 -19.45 -16.85 -20.30
C SER A 330 -18.23 -15.93 -20.40
N LEU A 331 -17.12 -16.48 -20.90
CA LEU A 331 -15.99 -15.69 -21.36
C LEU A 331 -16.13 -15.40 -22.87
N PRO A 332 -15.75 -14.21 -23.36
CA PRO A 332 -15.68 -13.93 -24.80
C PRO A 332 -14.58 -14.76 -25.47
N GLU A 333 -14.71 -15.06 -26.77
CA GLU A 333 -13.66 -15.76 -27.53
C GLU A 333 -12.36 -14.93 -27.55
N GLU A 334 -12.48 -13.61 -27.49
CA GLU A 334 -11.38 -12.67 -27.51
C GLU A 334 -10.50 -12.76 -26.25
N ILE A 335 -10.91 -13.49 -25.19
CA ILE A 335 -10.04 -13.76 -24.03
C ILE A 335 -8.72 -14.41 -24.45
N GLY A 336 -8.71 -15.19 -25.53
CA GLY A 336 -7.51 -15.83 -26.09
C GLY A 336 -6.45 -14.83 -26.60
N GLN A 337 -6.78 -13.55 -26.74
CA GLN A 337 -5.82 -12.50 -27.11
C GLN A 337 -4.86 -12.14 -25.96
N LEU A 338 -5.18 -12.51 -24.71
CA LEU A 338 -4.34 -12.30 -23.53
C LEU A 338 -3.15 -13.27 -23.47
N THR A 339 -2.38 -13.35 -24.55
CA THR A 339 -1.32 -14.37 -24.77
C THR A 339 -0.21 -14.39 -23.70
N LYS A 340 -0.04 -13.32 -22.92
CA LYS A 340 0.91 -13.26 -21.80
C LYS A 340 0.35 -13.73 -20.46
N LEU A 341 -0.94 -14.04 -20.38
CA LEU A 341 -1.60 -14.39 -19.13
C LEU A 341 -1.01 -15.68 -18.55
N GLU A 342 -0.58 -15.61 -17.30
CA GLU A 342 0.03 -16.70 -16.54
C GLU A 342 -0.94 -17.29 -15.51
N ARG A 343 -1.83 -16.46 -14.95
CA ARG A 343 -2.76 -16.83 -13.89
C ARG A 343 -4.16 -16.27 -14.18
N LEU A 344 -5.15 -17.16 -14.23
CA LEU A 344 -6.55 -16.81 -14.45
C LEU A 344 -7.44 -17.42 -13.36
N PHE A 345 -8.08 -16.56 -12.57
CA PHE A 345 -9.00 -16.97 -11.51
C PHE A 345 -10.43 -16.61 -11.85
N LEU A 346 -11.29 -17.62 -11.88
CA LEU A 346 -12.70 -17.54 -12.27
C LEU A 346 -13.60 -18.27 -11.25
N ASN A 347 -13.08 -18.54 -10.05
CA ASN A 347 -13.78 -19.28 -9.01
C ASN A 347 -15.11 -18.62 -8.66
N ASN A 348 -16.12 -19.40 -8.28
CA ASN A 348 -17.42 -18.91 -7.80
C ASN A 348 -18.09 -17.93 -8.79
N ASN A 349 -18.24 -18.36 -10.05
CA ASN A 349 -18.98 -17.64 -11.09
C ASN A 349 -20.20 -18.46 -11.55
N LYS A 350 -20.74 -18.18 -12.75
CA LYS A 350 -21.84 -18.90 -13.38
C LYS A 350 -21.43 -19.45 -14.75
N LEU A 351 -20.14 -19.73 -14.96
CA LEU A 351 -19.61 -20.17 -16.24
C LEU A 351 -20.20 -21.52 -16.65
N GLU A 352 -20.82 -21.57 -17.82
CA GLU A 352 -21.35 -22.82 -18.40
C GLU A 352 -20.35 -23.52 -19.34
N SER A 353 -19.43 -22.75 -19.90
CA SER A 353 -18.38 -23.24 -20.80
C SER A 353 -17.12 -22.36 -20.76
N ILE A 354 -16.02 -22.91 -21.28
CA ILE A 354 -14.78 -22.19 -21.56
C ILE A 354 -14.62 -22.14 -23.09
N PRO A 355 -14.31 -20.97 -23.69
CA PRO A 355 -14.19 -20.84 -25.14
C PRO A 355 -12.98 -21.61 -25.69
N PRO A 356 -13.06 -22.19 -26.90
CA PRO A 356 -11.93 -22.84 -27.57
C PRO A 356 -10.69 -21.95 -27.74
N SER A 357 -10.86 -20.62 -27.78
CA SER A 357 -9.73 -19.68 -27.83
C SER A 357 -8.79 -19.76 -26.63
N ILE A 358 -9.17 -20.45 -25.54
CA ILE A 358 -8.31 -20.67 -24.36
C ILE A 358 -6.95 -21.26 -24.73
N LYS A 359 -6.85 -22.06 -25.81
CA LYS A 359 -5.56 -22.59 -26.33
C LYS A 359 -4.51 -21.52 -26.62
N HIS A 360 -4.93 -20.28 -26.89
CA HIS A 360 -4.03 -19.18 -27.20
C HIS A 360 -3.35 -18.59 -25.96
N LEU A 361 -3.83 -18.94 -24.75
CA LEU A 361 -3.18 -18.58 -23.49
C LEU A 361 -1.99 -19.51 -23.23
N SER A 362 -1.03 -19.55 -24.15
CA SER A 362 0.10 -20.51 -24.12
C SER A 362 0.98 -20.38 -22.87
N ASN A 363 0.98 -19.22 -22.21
CA ASN A 363 1.75 -18.98 -20.99
C ASN A 363 1.00 -19.33 -19.70
N LEU A 364 -0.26 -19.77 -19.79
CA LEU A 364 -1.10 -20.01 -18.62
C LEU A 364 -0.54 -21.16 -17.79
N THR A 365 -0.24 -20.89 -16.53
CA THR A 365 0.29 -21.86 -15.56
C THR A 365 -0.74 -22.22 -14.49
N VAL A 366 -1.67 -21.31 -14.20
CA VAL A 366 -2.73 -21.52 -13.21
C VAL A 366 -4.07 -21.12 -13.82
N LEU A 367 -5.01 -22.07 -13.82
CA LEU A 367 -6.40 -21.86 -14.17
C LEU A 367 -7.29 -22.38 -13.05
N GLU A 368 -7.96 -21.48 -12.34
CA GLU A 368 -8.91 -21.85 -11.29
C GLU A 368 -10.33 -21.48 -11.72
N VAL A 369 -11.21 -22.47 -11.82
CA VAL A 369 -12.59 -22.33 -12.28
C VAL A 369 -13.54 -23.08 -11.33
N ARG A 370 -13.17 -23.16 -10.06
CA ARG A 370 -13.94 -23.83 -9.00
C ARG A 370 -15.34 -23.23 -8.84
N ALA A 371 -16.32 -24.03 -8.44
CA ALA A 371 -17.68 -23.57 -8.10
C ALA A 371 -18.34 -22.81 -9.26
N ASN A 372 -18.38 -23.44 -10.44
CA ASN A 372 -19.03 -22.94 -11.65
C ASN A 372 -20.08 -23.94 -12.15
N LEU A 373 -20.60 -23.74 -13.36
CA LEU A 373 -21.64 -24.55 -13.98
C LEU A 373 -21.13 -25.34 -15.20
N LEU A 374 -19.81 -25.55 -15.30
CA LEU A 374 -19.18 -26.18 -16.46
C LEU A 374 -19.68 -27.62 -16.61
N ASN A 375 -20.28 -27.93 -17.76
CA ASN A 375 -20.73 -29.28 -18.09
C ASN A 375 -19.76 -30.05 -19.02
N LYS A 376 -18.87 -29.32 -19.70
CA LYS A 376 -17.81 -29.85 -20.56
C LYS A 376 -16.62 -28.89 -20.59
N LEU A 377 -15.47 -29.41 -20.99
CA LEU A 377 -14.28 -28.63 -21.32
C LEU A 377 -14.01 -28.71 -22.83
N PRO A 378 -13.50 -27.66 -23.48
CA PRO A 378 -13.09 -27.71 -24.88
C PRO A 378 -11.85 -28.61 -25.06
N SER A 379 -11.77 -29.34 -26.18
CA SER A 379 -10.60 -30.14 -26.57
C SER A 379 -9.30 -29.32 -26.63
N GLU A 380 -9.45 -28.05 -26.98
CA GLU A 380 -8.40 -27.03 -27.09
C GLU A 380 -7.65 -26.80 -25.78
N MET A 381 -8.24 -27.15 -24.63
CA MET A 381 -7.57 -27.08 -23.33
C MET A 381 -6.30 -27.97 -23.26
N GLY A 382 -6.23 -29.04 -24.07
CA GLY A 382 -5.03 -29.87 -24.21
C GLY A 382 -3.81 -29.13 -24.77
N GLN A 383 -3.98 -27.94 -25.34
CA GLN A 383 -2.89 -27.12 -25.89
C GLN A 383 -2.27 -26.16 -24.87
N LEU A 384 -2.76 -26.14 -23.64
CA LEU A 384 -2.20 -25.34 -22.54
C LEU A 384 -0.93 -26.00 -21.96
N CYS A 385 0.10 -26.18 -22.78
CA CYS A 385 1.27 -27.00 -22.44
C CYS A 385 2.06 -26.51 -21.20
N ASN A 386 1.87 -25.27 -20.76
CA ASN A 386 2.51 -24.72 -19.57
C ASN A 386 1.66 -24.82 -18.29
N LEU A 387 0.45 -25.38 -18.39
CA LEU A 387 -0.50 -25.44 -17.27
C LEU A 387 0.01 -26.37 -16.17
N ARG A 388 0.09 -25.86 -14.95
CA ARG A 388 0.56 -26.58 -13.75
C ARG A 388 -0.55 -26.86 -12.77
N THR A 389 -1.45 -25.89 -12.58
CA THR A 389 -2.60 -26.01 -11.68
C THR A 389 -3.88 -25.81 -12.45
N LEU A 390 -4.76 -26.79 -12.37
CA LEU A 390 -6.13 -26.74 -12.88
C LEU A 390 -7.11 -27.10 -11.76
N ASP A 391 -7.83 -26.12 -11.24
CA ASP A 391 -8.90 -26.33 -10.25
C ASP A 391 -10.27 -26.26 -10.95
N LEU A 392 -10.94 -27.41 -10.99
CA LEU A 392 -12.29 -27.61 -11.54
C LEU A 392 -13.27 -28.09 -10.46
N HIS A 393 -12.90 -28.00 -9.18
CA HIS A 393 -13.72 -28.42 -8.03
C HIS A 393 -15.12 -27.80 -8.11
N GLN A 394 -16.16 -28.56 -7.75
CA GLN A 394 -17.55 -28.06 -7.74
C GLN A 394 -18.03 -27.52 -9.10
N ASN A 395 -18.00 -28.38 -10.11
CA ASN A 395 -18.60 -28.12 -11.43
C ASN A 395 -19.63 -29.20 -11.77
N ARG A 396 -20.05 -29.28 -13.04
CA ARG A 396 -21.02 -30.25 -13.55
C ARG A 396 -20.40 -31.15 -14.63
N LEU A 397 -19.09 -31.41 -14.54
CA LEU A 397 -18.36 -32.18 -15.54
C LEU A 397 -18.69 -33.67 -15.41
N ASN A 398 -19.13 -34.27 -16.50
CA ASN A 398 -19.35 -35.73 -16.59
C ASN A 398 -18.17 -36.45 -17.28
N ILE A 399 -17.42 -35.74 -18.13
CA ILE A 399 -16.30 -36.27 -18.90
C ILE A 399 -15.21 -35.21 -19.07
N LEU A 400 -13.95 -35.66 -19.17
CA LEU A 400 -12.80 -34.83 -19.55
C LEU A 400 -12.39 -35.14 -21.00
N PRO A 401 -12.05 -34.12 -21.81
CA PRO A 401 -11.60 -34.34 -23.19
C PRO A 401 -10.27 -35.11 -23.23
N PRO A 402 -10.12 -36.10 -24.14
CA PRO A 402 -8.89 -36.87 -24.33
C PRO A 402 -7.62 -36.02 -24.55
N GLU A 403 -7.78 -34.86 -25.16
CA GLU A 403 -6.69 -33.94 -25.47
C GLU A 403 -6.02 -33.39 -24.20
N MET A 404 -6.67 -33.39 -23.04
CA MET A 404 -6.02 -32.96 -21.79
C MET A 404 -4.95 -33.95 -21.30
N TRP A 405 -4.88 -35.16 -21.85
CA TRP A 405 -3.89 -36.16 -21.44
C TRP A 405 -2.45 -35.81 -21.85
N ILE A 406 -2.26 -34.82 -22.73
CA ILE A 406 -0.94 -34.36 -23.15
C ILE A 406 -0.40 -33.19 -22.30
N LEU A 407 -1.13 -32.77 -21.26
CA LEU A 407 -0.70 -31.72 -20.32
C LEU A 407 0.37 -32.25 -19.36
N ASP A 408 1.59 -32.42 -19.86
CA ASP A 408 2.72 -33.04 -19.15
C ASP A 408 3.27 -32.21 -17.98
N GLN A 409 3.00 -30.90 -17.95
CA GLN A 409 3.38 -29.99 -16.85
C GLN A 409 2.35 -29.92 -15.72
N LEU A 410 1.19 -30.57 -15.86
CA LEU A 410 0.11 -30.46 -14.89
C LEU A 410 0.46 -31.21 -13.60
N THR A 411 0.62 -30.48 -12.50
CA THR A 411 0.99 -31.03 -11.18
C THR A 411 -0.19 -31.11 -10.23
N ILE A 412 -1.18 -30.22 -10.39
CA ILE A 412 -2.38 -30.17 -9.56
C ILE A 412 -3.61 -30.18 -10.48
N LEU A 413 -4.44 -31.19 -10.33
CA LEU A 413 -5.74 -31.31 -10.97
C LEU A 413 -6.80 -31.60 -9.92
N ASP A 414 -7.65 -30.62 -9.61
CA ASP A 414 -8.76 -30.80 -8.67
C ASP A 414 -10.08 -30.97 -9.42
N LEU A 415 -10.68 -32.15 -9.28
CA LEU A 415 -11.93 -32.55 -9.93
C LEU A 415 -13.04 -32.89 -8.94
N ARG A 416 -12.82 -32.64 -7.64
CA ARG A 416 -13.78 -33.02 -6.59
C ARG A 416 -15.16 -32.41 -6.87
N ASP A 417 -16.19 -33.00 -6.30
CA ASP A 417 -17.58 -32.53 -6.44
C ASP A 417 -18.02 -32.30 -7.90
N ASN A 418 -17.59 -33.17 -8.81
CA ASN A 418 -18.11 -33.28 -10.17
C ASN A 418 -18.79 -34.65 -10.37
N PRO A 419 -19.88 -34.72 -11.15
CA PRO A 419 -20.57 -35.97 -11.49
C PRO A 419 -19.83 -36.79 -12.58
N LEU A 420 -18.52 -37.02 -12.40
CA LEU A 420 -17.72 -37.78 -13.35
C LEU A 420 -18.14 -39.26 -13.37
N ASP A 421 -18.61 -39.75 -14.51
CA ASP A 421 -19.11 -41.13 -14.65
C ASP A 421 -17.99 -42.17 -14.54
N SER A 422 -16.75 -41.80 -14.88
CA SER A 422 -15.55 -42.60 -14.65
C SER A 422 -14.31 -41.71 -14.76
N PRO A 423 -13.32 -41.84 -13.86
CA PRO A 423 -12.02 -41.22 -14.07
C PRO A 423 -11.40 -41.74 -15.38
N PRO A 424 -10.63 -40.92 -16.13
CA PRO A 424 -10.01 -41.36 -17.37
C PRO A 424 -9.16 -42.61 -17.13
N ARG A 425 -9.39 -43.68 -17.92
CA ARG A 425 -8.77 -45.02 -17.75
C ARG A 425 -7.26 -44.95 -17.51
N ASN A 426 -6.56 -43.99 -18.10
CA ASN A 426 -5.11 -43.87 -18.01
C ASN A 426 -4.64 -43.34 -16.64
N VAL A 427 -5.44 -42.48 -15.98
CA VAL A 427 -5.19 -42.03 -14.59
C VAL A 427 -5.43 -43.18 -13.62
N VAL A 428 -6.48 -43.96 -13.85
CA VAL A 428 -6.76 -45.20 -13.08
C VAL A 428 -5.66 -46.24 -13.24
N VAL A 429 -5.03 -46.31 -14.41
CA VAL A 429 -3.96 -47.28 -14.72
C VAL A 429 -2.60 -46.83 -14.16
N GLN A 430 -2.37 -45.53 -13.97
CA GLN A 430 -1.11 -44.99 -13.43
C GLN A 430 -1.10 -44.81 -11.89
N GLY A 431 -2.24 -45.01 -11.22
CA GLY A 431 -2.36 -44.95 -9.75
C GLY A 431 -3.08 -43.70 -9.29
#